data_AF-E3NG10-F1
#
_entry.id   AF-E3NG10-F1
#
_cell.length_a   1.000
_cell.length_b   1.000
_cell.length_c   1.000
_cell.angle_alpha   90.00
_cell.angle_beta   90.00
_cell.angle_gamma   90.00
#
_symmetry.space_group_name_H-M   'P 1'
#
loop_
_entity.id
_entity.type
_entity.pdbx_description
1 polymer ?
#
loop_
_entity_poly.entity_id
_entity_poly.type
_entity_poly.pdbx_seq_one_letter_code
_entity_poly.pdbx_strand_id
1 'polypeptide(L)'
;MSNLTSSGDDTDFNDIPKTVEYLETHSVNCVVYGQENVLPSFFTRKSDRKAQFNTERLEEVVELIKTSKSLGLPYGTVLTCPIPEKYAADGDEIQKAIDQAVREAIEQNIASQSVTPFILARVNELTQGASMATNIALLENNASIAGRLAAKLCDRRPIAISQIKKNSSIPIKPKVVSIGAAIVDFEAITSEDVKDDGGSYNGHIVQRMGGVARNHAEALGRLGCDSIFISAIGDDSNGQFFRQNSEKMIAKKHEKQVWLEPTDIDKVRKVFATGLVDAVTATSPNANEFLEWAKLCQVAVDPSVVNSADSVLELIEKEKTRLLLNTSLFVVTLSNKGSAVVYRNNLGQLEFQSLPPPIQMDKIVSVSGAGDSFNSGVIAGLTHNKTVVESLRIGQECARLTLQTPLATSEAINPQMFK
;
A
#
# COMPACT_ATOMS: atom_id res chain seq x y z
N MET A 1 4.90 -18.03 -2.72
CA MET A 1 5.61 -19.13 -2.04
C MET A 1 4.74 -19.59 -0.92
N SER A 2 4.19 -20.77 -1.04
CA SER A 2 3.37 -21.38 -0.01
C SER A 2 4.16 -22.55 0.56
N ASN A 3 4.23 -22.60 1.88
CA ASN A 3 4.35 -23.89 2.54
C ASN A 3 2.97 -24.53 2.34
N LEU A 4 2.92 -25.61 1.55
CA LEU A 4 1.68 -26.31 1.24
C LEU A 4 1.09 -26.87 2.55
N THR A 5 -0.03 -26.30 2.98
CA THR A 5 -0.87 -26.86 4.04
C THR A 5 -2.31 -26.89 3.50
N SER A 6 -2.79 -28.06 3.09
CA SER A 6 -4.20 -28.24 2.74
C SER A 6 -4.98 -28.67 3.98
N SER A 7 -6.06 -27.94 4.28
CA SER A 7 -7.12 -28.36 5.20
C SER A 7 -8.15 -29.21 4.45
N GLY A 8 -8.32 -30.47 4.84
CA GLY A 8 -9.38 -31.35 4.35
C GLY A 8 -9.44 -32.64 5.18
N ASP A 9 -10.46 -32.72 6.03
CA ASP A 9 -11.04 -33.86 6.76
C ASP A 9 -10.14 -34.81 7.58
N ASP A 10 -10.44 -34.81 8.88
CA ASP A 10 -10.11 -35.76 9.93
C ASP A 10 -8.63 -36.21 10.07
N THR A 11 -7.92 -35.51 10.95
CA THR A 11 -6.65 -35.92 11.62
C THR A 11 -5.35 -35.99 10.80
N ASP A 12 -5.32 -35.55 9.54
CA ASP A 12 -4.05 -35.49 8.77
C ASP A 12 -3.43 -34.08 8.77
N PHE A 13 -2.65 -33.78 9.82
CA PHE A 13 -1.67 -32.69 9.76
C PHE A 13 -0.54 -33.17 8.83
N ASN A 14 -0.63 -32.83 7.53
CA ASN A 14 0.41 -33.00 6.49
C ASN A 14 0.41 -34.31 5.65
N ASP A 15 -0.70 -34.63 4.95
CA ASP A 15 -0.67 -35.64 3.88
C ASP A 15 -0.08 -35.05 2.58
N ILE A 16 1.25 -35.04 2.52
CA ILE A 16 2.04 -34.63 1.34
C ILE A 16 1.65 -35.45 0.09
N PRO A 17 1.50 -36.79 0.15
CA PRO A 17 1.01 -37.58 -0.98
C PRO A 17 -0.29 -37.06 -1.60
N LYS A 18 -1.35 -36.90 -0.80
CA LYS A 18 -2.65 -36.40 -1.30
C LYS A 18 -2.56 -34.98 -1.85
N THR A 19 -1.74 -34.14 -1.22
CA THR A 19 -1.53 -32.76 -1.65
C THR A 19 -0.87 -32.71 -3.04
N VAL A 20 0.17 -33.52 -3.27
CA VAL A 20 0.85 -33.59 -4.58
C VAL A 20 -0.10 -34.07 -5.66
N GLU A 21 -0.88 -35.11 -5.38
CA GLU A 21 -1.88 -35.64 -6.31
C GLU A 21 -2.97 -34.60 -6.63
N TYR A 22 -3.41 -33.83 -5.64
CA TYR A 22 -4.38 -32.75 -5.84
C TYR A 22 -3.82 -31.64 -6.74
N LEU A 23 -2.58 -31.20 -6.50
CA LEU A 23 -1.91 -30.18 -7.32
C LEU A 23 -1.74 -30.66 -8.77
N GLU A 24 -1.34 -31.92 -8.95
CA GLU A 24 -1.18 -32.53 -10.27
C GLU A 24 -2.53 -32.60 -11.01
N THR A 25 -3.58 -33.07 -10.33
CA THR A 25 -4.94 -33.16 -10.89
C THR A 25 -5.47 -31.81 -11.36
N HIS A 26 -5.19 -30.74 -10.61
CA HIS A 26 -5.62 -29.38 -10.94
C HIS A 26 -4.62 -28.62 -11.83
N SER A 27 -3.60 -29.30 -12.37
CA SER A 27 -2.57 -28.69 -13.22
C SER A 27 -1.88 -27.49 -12.57
N VAL A 28 -1.73 -27.50 -11.24
CA VAL A 28 -0.95 -26.51 -10.49
C VAL A 28 0.51 -26.93 -10.56
N ASN A 29 1.36 -26.08 -11.14
CA ASN A 29 2.79 -26.38 -11.22
C ASN A 29 3.40 -26.44 -9.82
N CYS A 30 4.03 -27.56 -9.46
CA CYS A 30 4.78 -27.73 -8.23
C CYS A 30 6.27 -27.96 -8.54
N VAL A 31 7.12 -27.08 -8.02
CA VAL A 31 8.56 -27.04 -8.31
C VAL A 31 9.36 -27.03 -7.01
N VAL A 32 10.37 -27.91 -6.91
CA VAL A 32 11.35 -27.89 -5.81
C VAL A 32 12.53 -26.98 -6.19
N TYR A 33 12.84 -26.01 -5.33
CA TYR A 33 14.03 -25.19 -5.47
C TYR A 33 15.24 -25.86 -4.80
N GLY A 34 16.04 -26.60 -5.58
CA GLY A 34 17.20 -27.35 -5.09
C GLY A 34 17.70 -28.41 -6.08
N GLN A 35 18.81 -29.07 -5.72
CA GLN A 35 19.48 -30.10 -6.53
C GLN A 35 18.66 -31.37 -6.69
N GLU A 36 17.96 -31.76 -5.63
CA GLU A 36 17.17 -32.99 -5.59
C GLU A 36 15.70 -32.68 -5.83
N ASN A 37 15.02 -33.50 -6.63
CA ASN A 37 13.56 -33.46 -6.76
C ASN A 37 12.89 -34.20 -5.61
N VAL A 38 13.00 -33.64 -4.41
CA VAL A 38 12.35 -34.15 -3.20
C VAL A 38 11.61 -33.01 -2.54
N LEU A 39 10.32 -33.18 -2.30
CA LEU A 39 9.50 -32.19 -1.62
C LEU A 39 9.95 -32.05 -0.16
N PRO A 40 10.11 -30.83 0.37
CA PRO A 40 10.37 -30.63 1.79
C PRO A 40 9.09 -30.79 2.62
N SER A 41 9.20 -31.34 3.83
CA SER A 41 8.07 -31.51 4.78
C SER A 41 8.11 -30.46 5.90
N PHE A 42 8.07 -29.17 5.51
CA PHE A 42 8.11 -28.02 6.41
C PHE A 42 9.36 -27.93 7.31
N PHE A 43 9.43 -28.73 8.38
CA PHE A 43 10.56 -28.77 9.31
C PHE A 43 11.68 -29.70 8.84
N THR A 44 11.39 -30.71 8.01
CA THR A 44 12.41 -31.57 7.43
C THR A 44 12.70 -31.21 5.97
N ARG A 45 13.95 -31.45 5.57
CA ARG A 45 14.42 -31.10 4.22
C ARG A 45 13.94 -32.06 3.13
N LYS A 46 13.52 -33.28 3.52
CA LYS A 46 13.16 -34.37 2.59
C LYS A 46 11.88 -35.06 3.05
N SER A 47 10.98 -35.29 2.10
CA SER A 47 9.83 -36.19 2.21
C SER A 47 10.08 -37.48 1.39
N ASP A 48 9.10 -38.37 1.37
CA ASP A 48 9.03 -39.52 0.47
C ASP A 48 8.48 -39.17 -0.93
N ARG A 49 8.16 -37.90 -1.20
CA ARG A 49 7.52 -37.45 -2.44
C ARG A 49 8.40 -36.52 -3.27
N LYS A 50 8.12 -36.52 -4.57
CA LYS A 50 8.77 -35.69 -5.58
C LYS A 50 7.77 -34.68 -6.10
N ALA A 51 8.25 -33.50 -6.47
CA ALA A 51 7.46 -32.57 -7.24
C ALA A 51 7.51 -32.92 -8.73
N GLN A 52 6.75 -32.20 -9.55
CA GLN A 52 6.75 -32.39 -11.01
C GLN A 52 8.11 -32.02 -11.61
N PHE A 53 8.80 -31.05 -11.00
CA PHE A 53 10.07 -30.52 -11.48
C PHE A 53 10.93 -29.99 -10.32
N ASN A 54 12.25 -29.97 -10.50
CA ASN A 54 13.18 -29.29 -9.59
C ASN A 54 14.21 -28.47 -10.35
N THR A 55 14.71 -27.40 -9.72
CA THR A 55 15.77 -26.57 -10.30
C THR A 55 16.51 -25.78 -9.21
N GLU A 56 17.79 -25.49 -9.46
CA GLU A 56 18.58 -24.53 -8.67
C GLU A 56 18.58 -23.13 -9.29
N ARG A 57 17.97 -22.98 -10.47
CA ARG A 57 18.04 -21.77 -11.27
C ARG A 57 16.69 -21.08 -11.28
N LEU A 58 16.62 -19.94 -10.59
CA LEU A 58 15.41 -19.12 -10.56
C LEU A 58 15.00 -18.64 -11.96
N GLU A 59 15.92 -18.55 -12.92
CA GLU A 59 15.61 -18.25 -14.32
C GLU A 59 14.68 -19.30 -14.96
N GLU A 60 14.85 -20.57 -14.63
CA GLU A 60 14.01 -21.65 -15.16
C GLU A 60 12.60 -21.56 -14.56
N VAL A 61 12.50 -21.20 -13.28
CA VAL A 61 11.21 -20.91 -12.63
C VAL A 61 10.52 -19.71 -13.30
N VAL A 62 11.27 -18.67 -13.65
CA VAL A 62 10.74 -17.50 -14.38
C VAL A 62 10.16 -17.90 -15.73
N GLU A 63 10.90 -18.69 -16.52
CA GLU A 63 10.44 -19.17 -17.83
C GLU A 63 9.20 -20.06 -17.69
N LEU A 64 9.14 -20.92 -16.67
CA LEU A 64 7.97 -21.75 -16.38
C LEU A 64 6.72 -20.91 -16.07
N ILE A 65 6.84 -19.89 -15.21
CA ILE A 65 5.75 -18.97 -14.87
C ILE A 65 5.28 -18.19 -16.11
N LYS A 66 6.22 -17.68 -16.92
CA LYS A 66 5.89 -16.94 -18.16
C LYS A 66 5.20 -17.82 -19.19
N THR A 67 5.69 -19.05 -19.36
CA THR A 67 5.12 -20.03 -20.29
C THR A 67 3.71 -20.41 -19.87
N SER A 68 3.49 -20.74 -18.59
CA SER A 68 2.17 -21.04 -18.03
C SER A 68 1.15 -19.93 -18.31
N LYS A 69 1.55 -18.66 -18.07
CA LYS A 69 0.72 -17.49 -18.36
C LYS A 69 0.44 -17.32 -19.86
N SER A 70 1.43 -17.56 -20.73
CA SER A 70 1.25 -17.45 -22.19
C SER A 70 0.30 -18.51 -22.77
N LEU A 71 0.21 -19.67 -22.11
CA LEU A 71 -0.72 -20.74 -22.46
C LEU A 71 -2.14 -20.52 -21.88
N GLY A 72 -2.35 -19.46 -21.09
CA GLY A 72 -3.64 -19.14 -20.49
C GLY A 72 -4.04 -20.06 -19.34
N LEU A 73 -3.09 -20.74 -18.69
CA LEU A 73 -3.38 -21.58 -17.53
C LEU A 73 -3.81 -20.69 -16.34
N PRO A 74 -4.94 -20.99 -15.68
CA PRO A 74 -5.54 -20.09 -14.68
C PRO A 74 -4.90 -20.20 -13.29
N TYR A 75 -4.03 -21.19 -13.06
CA TYR A 75 -3.49 -21.51 -11.75
C TYR A 75 -2.04 -21.04 -11.55
N GLY A 76 -1.67 -20.83 -10.27
CA GLY A 76 -0.35 -20.38 -9.87
C GLY A 76 0.74 -21.46 -9.97
N THR A 77 1.95 -21.12 -9.56
CA THR A 77 3.08 -22.06 -9.41
C THR A 77 3.51 -22.11 -7.95
N VAL A 78 3.56 -23.31 -7.39
CA VAL A 78 4.09 -23.58 -6.06
C VAL A 78 5.60 -23.84 -6.19
N LEU A 79 6.41 -22.94 -5.65
CA LEU A 79 7.86 -23.13 -5.52
C LEU A 79 8.17 -23.49 -4.06
N THR A 80 8.50 -24.75 -3.81
CA THR A 80 8.83 -25.26 -2.48
C THR A 80 10.32 -25.11 -2.22
N CYS A 81 10.67 -24.49 -1.10
CA CYS A 81 12.06 -24.23 -0.74
C CYS A 81 12.42 -25.07 0.50
N PRO A 82 13.49 -25.88 0.45
CA PRO A 82 13.92 -26.65 1.60
C PRO A 82 14.42 -25.75 2.73
N ILE A 83 14.29 -26.22 3.96
CA ILE A 83 14.87 -25.53 5.13
C ILE A 83 16.40 -25.40 4.98
N PRO A 84 17.02 -24.28 5.40
CA PRO A 84 18.47 -24.13 5.38
C PRO A 84 19.21 -25.22 6.16
N GLU A 85 20.40 -25.59 5.69
CA GLU A 85 21.18 -26.74 6.22
C GLU A 85 21.56 -26.63 7.68
N LYS A 86 21.83 -25.41 8.11
CA LYS A 86 22.16 -25.09 9.49
C LYS A 86 21.03 -25.43 10.49
N TYR A 87 19.80 -25.64 10.01
CA TYR A 87 18.63 -26.01 10.83
C TYR A 87 18.08 -27.41 10.49
N ALA A 88 18.78 -28.19 9.66
CA ALA A 88 18.29 -29.51 9.23
C ALA A 88 18.27 -30.53 10.37
N ALA A 89 19.24 -30.47 11.29
CA ALA A 89 19.32 -31.37 12.44
C ALA A 89 18.15 -31.14 13.43
N ASP A 90 17.79 -29.87 13.65
CA ASP A 90 16.63 -29.50 14.48
C ASP A 90 15.33 -30.01 13.85
N GLY A 91 15.25 -30.05 12.51
CA GLY A 91 14.11 -30.54 11.74
C GLY A 91 13.71 -31.98 12.04
N ASP A 92 14.68 -32.88 12.16
CA ASP A 92 14.42 -34.30 12.45
C ASP A 92 13.92 -34.51 13.90
N GLU A 93 14.40 -33.70 14.85
CA GLU A 93 13.91 -33.71 16.23
C GLU A 93 12.52 -33.10 16.34
N ILE A 94 12.25 -32.01 15.62
CA ILE A 94 10.92 -31.39 15.54
C ILE A 94 9.91 -32.35 14.91
N GLN A 95 10.29 -33.14 13.92
CA GLN A 95 9.38 -34.13 13.33
C GLN A 95 8.95 -35.18 14.35
N LYS A 96 9.86 -35.66 15.20
CA LYS A 96 9.49 -36.57 16.32
C LYS A 96 8.52 -35.92 17.30
N ALA A 97 8.72 -34.62 17.58
CA ALA A 97 7.81 -33.85 18.43
C ALA A 97 6.43 -33.68 17.78
N ILE A 98 6.36 -33.50 16.45
CA ILE A 98 5.10 -33.45 15.70
C ILE A 98 4.39 -34.79 15.77
N ASP A 99 5.09 -35.90 15.51
CA ASP A 99 4.50 -37.25 15.56
C ASP A 99 3.98 -37.59 16.97
N GLN A 100 4.62 -37.06 18.01
CA GLN A 100 4.11 -37.13 19.37
C GLN A 100 2.89 -36.24 19.59
N ALA A 101 2.94 -34.97 19.19
CA ALA A 101 1.84 -34.03 19.34
C ALA A 101 0.57 -34.47 18.59
N VAL A 102 0.71 -35.07 17.41
CA VAL A 102 -0.40 -35.65 16.64
C VAL A 102 -1.01 -36.84 17.38
N ARG A 103 -0.20 -37.75 17.92
CA ARG A 103 -0.70 -38.87 18.74
C ARG A 103 -1.44 -38.38 19.99
N GLU A 104 -0.86 -37.41 20.70
CA GLU A 104 -1.49 -36.80 21.88
C GLU A 104 -2.81 -36.10 21.51
N ALA A 105 -2.88 -35.43 20.35
CA ALA A 105 -4.11 -34.81 19.86
C ALA A 105 -5.21 -35.85 19.58
N ILE A 106 -4.86 -36.98 18.97
CA ILE A 106 -5.78 -38.10 18.72
C ILE A 106 -6.26 -38.72 20.04
N GLU A 107 -5.34 -39.02 20.97
CA GLU A 107 -5.68 -39.59 22.28
C GLU A 107 -6.61 -38.67 23.09
N GLN A 108 -6.42 -37.35 22.96
CA GLN A 108 -7.24 -36.33 23.62
C GLN A 108 -8.52 -35.96 22.84
N ASN A 109 -8.80 -36.61 21.70
CA ASN A 109 -9.92 -36.31 20.81
C ASN A 109 -10.00 -34.82 20.42
N ILE A 110 -8.86 -34.18 20.19
CA ILE A 110 -8.79 -32.80 19.71
C ILE A 110 -9.13 -32.81 18.22
N ALA A 111 -10.18 -32.06 17.84
CA ALA A 111 -10.72 -32.06 16.48
C ALA A 111 -10.83 -30.65 15.88
N SER A 112 -10.96 -30.61 14.55
CA SER A 112 -11.25 -29.42 13.75
C SER A 112 -10.23 -28.28 13.95
N GLN A 113 -10.71 -27.03 14.10
CA GLN A 113 -9.88 -25.83 14.17
C GLN A 113 -8.94 -25.78 15.39
N SER A 114 -9.16 -26.64 16.38
CA SER A 114 -8.35 -26.72 17.60
C SER A 114 -7.10 -27.58 17.44
N VAL A 115 -7.00 -28.38 16.37
CA VAL A 115 -5.87 -29.28 16.12
C VAL A 115 -4.59 -28.50 15.84
N THR A 116 -4.65 -27.51 14.95
CA THR A 116 -3.45 -26.75 14.53
C THR A 116 -2.83 -25.92 15.67
N PRO A 117 -3.60 -25.15 16.46
CA PRO A 117 -3.04 -24.44 17.61
C PRO A 117 -2.46 -25.37 18.67
N PHE A 118 -3.13 -26.51 18.93
CA PHE A 118 -2.64 -27.50 19.88
C PHE A 118 -1.31 -28.12 19.44
N ILE A 119 -1.21 -28.58 18.19
CA ILE A 119 0.02 -29.19 17.66
C ILE A 119 1.17 -28.20 17.72
N LEU A 120 0.97 -26.95 17.28
CA LEU A 120 2.03 -25.94 17.27
C LEU A 120 2.50 -25.59 18.70
N ALA A 121 1.57 -25.38 19.63
CA ALA A 121 1.90 -25.12 21.03
C ALA A 121 2.66 -26.31 21.64
N ARG A 122 2.19 -27.54 21.40
CA ARG A 122 2.77 -28.75 21.96
C ARG A 122 4.15 -29.06 21.38
N VAL A 123 4.35 -28.86 20.09
CA VAL A 123 5.66 -28.99 19.42
C VAL A 123 6.64 -27.95 19.97
N ASN A 124 6.18 -26.72 20.23
CA ASN A 124 7.02 -25.69 20.85
C ASN A 124 7.45 -26.06 22.28
N GLU A 125 6.55 -26.64 23.08
CA GLU A 125 6.88 -27.17 24.41
C GLU A 125 7.88 -28.34 24.35
N LEU A 126 7.62 -29.34 23.51
CA LEU A 126 8.44 -30.54 23.36
C LEU A 126 9.85 -30.23 22.84
N THR A 127 10.00 -29.14 22.07
CA THR A 127 11.27 -28.71 21.48
C THR A 127 11.92 -27.56 22.23
N GLN A 128 11.36 -27.15 23.39
CA GLN A 128 11.85 -26.05 24.23
C GLN A 128 12.13 -24.75 23.44
N GLY A 129 11.29 -24.44 22.45
CA GLY A 129 11.44 -23.24 21.60
C GLY A 129 12.21 -23.42 20.29
N ALA A 130 12.85 -24.59 20.07
CA ALA A 130 13.63 -24.83 18.84
C ALA A 130 12.76 -24.85 17.57
N SER A 131 11.49 -25.29 17.65
CA SER A 131 10.56 -25.26 16.53
C SER A 131 10.23 -23.84 16.06
N MET A 132 10.15 -22.88 16.99
CA MET A 132 9.89 -21.48 16.68
C MET A 132 11.06 -20.85 15.92
N ALA A 133 12.29 -21.06 16.39
CA ALA A 133 13.50 -20.59 15.71
C ALA A 133 13.64 -21.18 14.29
N THR A 134 13.34 -22.46 14.15
CA THR A 134 13.36 -23.20 12.87
C THR A 134 12.30 -22.66 11.90
N ASN A 135 11.10 -22.33 12.39
CA ASN A 135 10.03 -21.74 11.58
C ASN A 135 10.38 -20.32 11.10
N ILE A 136 10.96 -19.48 11.97
CA ILE A 136 11.45 -18.14 11.60
C ILE A 136 12.49 -18.26 10.49
N ALA A 137 13.46 -19.16 10.64
CA ALA A 137 14.48 -19.38 9.63
C ALA A 137 13.92 -19.86 8.27
N LEU A 138 12.91 -20.72 8.30
CA LEU A 138 12.21 -21.17 7.09
C LEU A 138 11.51 -19.98 6.40
N LEU A 139 10.82 -19.14 7.16
CA LEU A 139 10.16 -17.93 6.65
C LEU A 139 11.15 -16.94 6.05
N GLU A 140 12.29 -16.70 6.70
CA GLU A 140 13.36 -15.85 6.17
C GLU A 140 13.93 -16.40 4.86
N ASN A 141 14.16 -17.72 4.78
CA ASN A 141 14.65 -18.36 3.57
C ASN A 141 13.64 -18.25 2.41
N ASN A 142 12.36 -18.50 2.69
CA ASN A 142 11.28 -18.34 1.73
C ASN A 142 11.21 -16.88 1.23
N ALA A 143 11.24 -15.90 2.15
CA ALA A 143 11.22 -14.48 1.79
C ALA A 143 12.43 -14.09 0.92
N SER A 144 13.63 -14.59 1.24
CA SER A 144 14.85 -14.33 0.48
C SER A 144 14.78 -14.88 -0.95
N ILE A 145 14.35 -16.14 -1.12
CA ILE A 145 14.19 -16.75 -2.44
C ILE A 145 13.07 -16.02 -3.22
N ALA A 146 12.00 -15.60 -2.54
CA ALA A 146 10.90 -14.86 -3.15
C ALA A 146 11.37 -13.52 -3.72
N GLY A 147 12.14 -12.76 -2.93
CA GLY A 147 12.71 -11.49 -3.36
C GLY A 147 13.62 -11.66 -4.59
N ARG A 148 14.45 -12.71 -4.61
CA ARG A 148 15.32 -13.02 -5.76
C ARG A 148 14.53 -13.42 -7.00
N LEU A 149 13.49 -14.23 -6.85
CA LEU A 149 12.61 -14.64 -7.96
C LEU A 149 11.86 -13.42 -8.53
N ALA A 150 11.32 -12.57 -7.66
CA ALA A 150 10.62 -11.34 -8.04
C ALA A 150 11.55 -10.39 -8.83
N ALA A 151 12.79 -10.20 -8.35
CA ALA A 151 13.78 -9.38 -9.06
C ALA A 151 14.05 -9.90 -10.48
N LYS A 152 14.12 -11.23 -10.67
CA LYS A 152 14.33 -11.85 -11.99
C LYS A 152 13.08 -11.82 -12.88
N LEU A 153 11.89 -11.90 -12.30
CA LEU A 153 10.63 -11.69 -13.03
C LEU A 153 10.54 -10.25 -13.59
N CYS A 154 11.14 -9.29 -12.89
CA CYS A 154 11.23 -7.89 -13.32
C CYS A 154 12.33 -7.64 -14.38
N ASP A 155 13.27 -8.57 -14.60
CA ASP A 155 14.42 -8.34 -15.47
C ASP A 155 14.03 -8.41 -16.96
N ARG A 156 14.32 -7.32 -17.66
CA ARG A 156 13.67 -6.92 -18.91
C ARG A 156 14.44 -7.43 -20.12
N ARG A 157 13.76 -8.15 -21.03
CA ARG A 157 14.03 -7.94 -22.46
C ARG A 157 13.08 -6.84 -22.92
N PRO A 158 13.58 -5.75 -23.56
CA PRO A 158 12.73 -4.66 -23.99
C PRO A 158 11.77 -5.13 -25.09
N ILE A 159 10.46 -5.06 -24.82
CA ILE A 159 9.44 -5.12 -25.86
C ILE A 159 9.53 -3.79 -26.62
N ALA A 160 9.85 -3.88 -27.91
CA ALA A 160 9.82 -2.73 -28.82
C ALA A 160 8.42 -2.11 -28.80
N ILE A 161 8.34 -0.84 -28.38
CA ILE A 161 7.12 -0.05 -28.44
C ILE A 161 6.81 0.21 -29.92
N SER A 162 5.74 -0.40 -30.41
CA SER A 162 5.14 -0.05 -31.69
C SER A 162 4.72 1.41 -31.67
N GLN A 163 5.21 2.18 -32.64
CA GLN A 163 4.89 3.59 -32.81
C GLN A 163 3.38 3.79 -32.93
N ILE A 164 2.77 4.40 -31.91
CA ILE A 164 1.40 4.90 -32.01
C ILE A 164 1.41 6.09 -32.97
N LYS A 165 0.71 5.94 -34.09
CA LYS A 165 0.44 7.01 -35.06
C LYS A 165 -0.16 8.22 -34.33
N LYS A 166 0.52 9.36 -34.43
CA LYS A 166 -0.02 10.67 -34.06
C LYS A 166 -1.21 10.99 -34.96
N ASN A 167 -2.42 10.86 -34.45
CA ASN A 167 -3.54 11.61 -35.01
C ASN A 167 -3.48 13.03 -34.49
N SER A 168 -3.46 13.96 -35.45
CA SER A 168 -3.43 15.39 -35.28
C SER A 168 -4.75 15.91 -34.69
N SER A 169 -4.74 16.22 -33.41
CA SER A 169 -5.59 17.26 -32.84
C SER A 169 -4.69 18.21 -32.04
N ILE A 170 -5.02 19.50 -32.09
CA ILE A 170 -4.29 20.56 -31.38
C ILE A 170 -4.19 20.15 -29.90
N PRO A 171 -2.99 20.06 -29.30
CA PRO A 171 -2.87 19.58 -27.93
C PRO A 171 -3.54 20.58 -26.99
N ILE A 172 -4.66 20.19 -26.41
CA ILE A 172 -5.31 20.90 -25.31
C ILE A 172 -4.29 20.91 -24.17
N LYS A 173 -3.90 22.10 -23.69
CA LYS A 173 -2.98 22.23 -22.56
C LYS A 173 -3.79 21.96 -21.28
N PRO A 174 -3.46 20.93 -20.49
CA PRO A 174 -4.18 20.63 -19.26
C PRO A 174 -4.06 21.79 -18.27
N LYS A 175 -5.12 22.04 -17.50
CA LYS A 175 -5.14 23.07 -16.45
C LYS A 175 -4.36 22.63 -15.20
N VAL A 176 -4.33 21.33 -14.91
CA VAL A 176 -3.67 20.77 -13.72
C VAL A 176 -2.79 19.57 -14.09
N VAL A 177 -1.65 19.41 -13.41
CA VAL A 177 -0.75 18.27 -13.57
C VAL A 177 -0.40 17.70 -12.21
N SER A 178 -0.83 16.47 -11.92
CA SER A 178 -0.54 15.74 -10.68
C SER A 178 0.66 14.81 -10.88
N ILE A 179 1.70 14.93 -10.05
CA ILE A 179 2.92 14.12 -10.15
C ILE A 179 3.17 13.37 -8.85
N GLY A 180 3.24 12.05 -8.91
CA GLY A 180 3.58 11.24 -7.74
C GLY A 180 3.36 9.75 -7.93
N ALA A 181 3.55 8.98 -6.87
CA ALA A 181 3.46 7.53 -6.90
C ALA A 181 1.99 7.07 -7.06
N ALA A 182 1.83 6.00 -7.82
CA ALA A 182 0.63 5.17 -7.88
C ALA A 182 1.00 3.87 -7.15
N ILE A 183 0.44 3.69 -5.95
CA ILE A 183 0.77 2.56 -5.07
C ILE A 183 -0.49 1.73 -4.82
N VAL A 184 -0.31 0.46 -4.50
CA VAL A 184 -1.42 -0.39 -4.06
C VAL A 184 -1.33 -0.54 -2.56
N ASP A 185 -2.39 -0.15 -1.87
CA ASP A 185 -2.52 -0.35 -0.44
C ASP A 185 -3.22 -1.68 -0.19
N PHE A 186 -2.68 -2.47 0.75
CA PHE A 186 -3.28 -3.71 1.20
C PHE A 186 -3.72 -3.53 2.65
N GLU A 187 -5.03 -3.60 2.89
CA GLU A 187 -5.61 -3.61 4.22
C GLU A 187 -5.97 -5.04 4.58
N ALA A 188 -5.28 -5.64 5.55
CA ALA A 188 -5.68 -6.90 6.14
C ALA A 188 -6.68 -6.62 7.27
N ILE A 189 -7.92 -7.08 7.12
CA ILE A 189 -9.02 -6.81 8.04
C ILE A 189 -9.45 -8.13 8.68
N THR A 190 -9.42 -8.17 10.01
CA THR A 190 -9.90 -9.30 10.81
C THR A 190 -10.79 -8.79 11.95
N SER A 191 -11.76 -9.62 12.34
CA SER A 191 -12.55 -9.42 13.57
C SER A 191 -11.87 -10.03 14.80
N GLU A 192 -10.78 -10.76 14.61
CA GLU A 192 -10.01 -11.39 15.68
C GLU A 192 -9.03 -10.39 16.30
N ASP A 193 -8.73 -10.59 17.59
CA ASP A 193 -7.73 -9.80 18.30
C ASP A 193 -6.33 -10.29 17.91
N VAL A 194 -5.62 -9.52 17.09
CA VAL A 194 -4.31 -9.90 16.54
C VAL A 194 -3.25 -9.81 17.62
N LYS A 195 -2.63 -10.94 17.95
CA LYS A 195 -1.50 -11.03 18.89
C LYS A 195 -0.20 -11.25 18.12
N ASP A 196 0.89 -10.74 18.69
CA ASP A 196 2.24 -10.96 18.17
C ASP A 196 2.79 -12.33 18.62
N ASP A 197 2.07 -13.39 18.25
CA ASP A 197 2.37 -14.79 18.60
C ASP A 197 2.85 -15.62 17.40
N GLY A 198 3.00 -14.98 16.24
CA GLY A 198 3.31 -15.66 14.97
C GLY A 198 2.16 -16.51 14.41
N GLY A 199 0.96 -16.40 14.99
CA GLY A 199 -0.25 -17.09 14.55
C GLY A 199 -0.81 -16.55 13.23
N SER A 200 -1.66 -17.35 12.59
CA SER A 200 -2.44 -16.95 11.42
C SER A 200 -3.89 -16.68 11.83
N TYR A 201 -4.42 -15.53 11.44
CA TYR A 201 -5.77 -15.07 11.81
C TYR A 201 -6.68 -15.10 10.60
N ASN A 202 -7.95 -15.50 10.76
CA ASN A 202 -8.90 -15.41 9.65
C ASN A 202 -9.23 -13.94 9.41
N GLY A 203 -9.17 -13.53 8.15
CA GLY A 203 -9.46 -12.18 7.73
C GLY A 203 -9.63 -12.11 6.23
N HIS A 204 -9.84 -10.90 5.74
CA HIS A 204 -9.87 -10.62 4.31
C HIS A 204 -8.89 -9.50 4.00
N ILE A 205 -8.29 -9.57 2.82
CA ILE A 205 -7.38 -8.55 2.32
C ILE A 205 -8.17 -7.70 1.34
N VAL A 206 -8.23 -6.39 1.63
CA VAL A 206 -8.78 -5.41 0.70
C VAL A 206 -7.62 -4.75 -0.01
N GLN A 207 -7.63 -4.83 -1.34
CA GLN A 207 -6.68 -4.13 -2.18
C GLN A 207 -7.30 -2.79 -2.60
N ARG A 208 -6.60 -1.68 -2.34
CA ARG A 208 -7.01 -0.35 -2.75
C ARG A 208 -5.95 0.29 -3.62
N MET A 209 -6.39 1.10 -4.57
CA MET A 209 -5.48 2.03 -5.21
C MET A 209 -5.15 3.09 -4.16
N GLY A 210 -3.86 3.38 -4.00
CA GLY A 210 -3.29 4.42 -3.15
C GLY A 210 -2.47 5.44 -3.94
N GLY A 211 -1.87 6.39 -3.23
CA GLY A 211 -1.00 7.42 -3.80
C GLY A 211 -1.68 8.79 -3.92
N VAL A 212 -1.16 9.77 -3.20
CA VAL A 212 -1.72 11.12 -3.07
C VAL A 212 -1.90 11.83 -4.41
N ALA A 213 -0.88 11.86 -5.27
CA ALA A 213 -1.00 12.47 -6.59
C ALA A 213 -2.03 11.76 -7.49
N ARG A 214 -2.24 10.46 -7.29
CA ARG A 214 -3.27 9.69 -8.00
C ARG A 214 -4.66 10.03 -7.46
N ASN A 215 -4.84 10.05 -6.14
CA ASN A 215 -6.09 10.49 -5.50
C ASN A 215 -6.48 11.90 -5.97
N HIS A 216 -5.51 12.83 -6.05
CA HIS A 216 -5.75 14.16 -6.61
C HIS A 216 -6.23 14.11 -8.06
N ALA A 217 -5.52 13.36 -8.92
CA ALA A 217 -5.90 13.26 -10.33
C ALA A 217 -7.29 12.63 -10.52
N GLU A 218 -7.63 11.63 -9.73
CA GLU A 218 -8.94 10.98 -9.78
C GLU A 218 -10.06 11.95 -9.37
N ALA A 219 -9.90 12.64 -8.24
CA ALA A 219 -10.87 13.63 -7.78
C ALA A 219 -11.01 14.80 -8.78
N LEU A 220 -9.90 15.30 -9.33
CA LEU A 220 -9.90 16.33 -10.39
C LEU A 220 -10.63 15.85 -11.65
N GLY A 221 -10.38 14.61 -12.09
CA GLY A 221 -11.08 14.02 -13.23
C GLY A 221 -12.59 13.89 -13.00
N ARG A 222 -13.00 13.45 -11.80
CA ARG A 222 -14.42 13.38 -11.40
C ARG A 222 -15.09 14.75 -11.35
N LEU A 223 -14.35 15.79 -10.97
CA LEU A 223 -14.80 17.19 -11.01
C LEU A 223 -14.82 17.78 -12.44
N GLY A 224 -14.43 17.02 -13.46
CA GLY A 224 -14.41 17.49 -14.84
C GLY A 224 -13.28 18.49 -15.11
N CYS A 225 -12.26 18.56 -14.25
CA CYS A 225 -11.06 19.33 -14.51
C CYS A 225 -10.21 18.66 -15.58
N ASP A 226 -9.73 19.46 -16.53
CA ASP A 226 -8.71 19.05 -17.49
C ASP A 226 -7.37 18.87 -16.75
N SER A 227 -7.10 17.64 -16.34
CA SER A 227 -5.96 17.27 -15.50
C SER A 227 -5.18 16.08 -16.07
N ILE A 228 -3.87 16.08 -15.80
CA ILE A 228 -2.92 15.07 -16.28
C ILE A 228 -2.26 14.41 -15.07
N PHE A 229 -2.17 13.07 -15.05
CA PHE A 229 -1.51 12.30 -13.98
C PHE A 229 -0.21 11.65 -14.42
N ILE A 230 0.81 11.84 -13.58
CA ILE A 230 2.18 11.43 -13.82
C ILE A 230 2.64 10.49 -12.74
N SER A 231 2.83 9.23 -13.11
CA SER A 231 3.39 8.24 -12.22
C SER A 231 4.33 7.28 -12.92
N ALA A 232 5.27 6.74 -12.14
CA ALA A 232 5.96 5.52 -12.49
C ALA A 232 5.10 4.35 -12.01
N ILE A 233 4.70 3.48 -12.93
CA ILE A 233 3.97 2.25 -12.62
C ILE A 233 4.87 1.05 -12.85
N GLY A 234 4.74 0.03 -12.00
CA GLY A 234 5.36 -1.27 -12.20
C GLY A 234 4.86 -1.95 -13.48
N ASP A 235 5.55 -3.01 -13.90
CA ASP A 235 5.05 -3.94 -14.94
C ASP A 235 4.55 -5.26 -14.31
N ASP A 236 4.32 -5.24 -13.00
CA ASP A 236 3.77 -6.32 -12.19
C ASP A 236 2.22 -6.31 -12.21
N SER A 237 1.59 -7.25 -11.49
CA SER A 237 0.13 -7.34 -11.39
C SER A 237 -0.51 -6.06 -10.84
N ASN A 238 0.18 -5.36 -9.94
CA ASN A 238 -0.27 -4.10 -9.36
C ASN A 238 -0.20 -2.95 -10.38
N GLY A 239 0.86 -2.89 -11.17
CA GLY A 239 0.99 -1.99 -12.31
C GLY A 239 -0.04 -2.28 -13.41
N GLN A 240 -0.37 -3.55 -13.66
CA GLN A 240 -1.45 -3.93 -14.58
C GLN A 240 -2.83 -3.53 -14.04
N PHE A 241 -3.08 -3.68 -12.74
CA PHE A 241 -4.28 -3.18 -12.06
C PHE A 241 -4.42 -1.66 -12.26
N PHE A 242 -3.33 -0.90 -12.13
CA PHE A 242 -3.33 0.53 -12.47
C PHE A 242 -3.58 0.80 -13.96
N ARG A 243 -2.98 0.05 -14.89
CA ARG A 243 -3.19 0.25 -16.35
C ARG A 243 -4.63 -0.04 -16.80
N GLN A 244 -5.29 -0.97 -16.14
CA GLN A 244 -6.67 -1.36 -16.45
C GLN A 244 -7.69 -0.37 -15.85
N ASN A 245 -7.29 0.41 -14.84
CA ASN A 245 -8.18 1.27 -14.07
C ASN A 245 -7.76 2.76 -14.06
N SER A 246 -6.83 3.19 -14.92
CA SER A 246 -6.36 4.58 -14.95
C SER A 246 -6.08 5.06 -16.38
N GLU A 247 -6.65 6.22 -16.73
CA GLU A 247 -6.34 6.95 -17.96
C GLU A 247 -5.12 7.90 -17.80
N LYS A 248 -4.55 8.34 -18.93
CA LYS A 248 -3.10 8.56 -19.16
C LYS A 248 -2.55 10.01 -19.00
N MET A 249 -1.29 10.08 -18.53
CA MET A 249 -0.10 10.87 -19.01
C MET A 249 0.20 12.29 -18.48
N ILE A 250 1.35 12.89 -18.90
CA ILE A 250 2.45 13.60 -18.16
C ILE A 250 3.00 14.89 -18.84
N ALA A 251 3.38 15.98 -18.11
CA ALA A 251 4.69 16.73 -18.21
C ALA A 251 4.90 17.99 -17.28
N LYS A 252 6.18 18.40 -17.08
CA LYS A 252 6.73 19.55 -16.29
C LYS A 252 7.59 20.49 -17.20
N LYS A 253 7.62 21.83 -16.91
CA LYS A 253 8.65 22.89 -17.25
C LYS A 253 8.08 24.26 -17.73
N HIS A 254 7.17 24.95 -17.01
CA HIS A 254 6.53 26.19 -17.52
C HIS A 254 5.99 27.23 -16.49
N GLU A 255 6.77 27.72 -15.52
CA GLU A 255 6.32 28.84 -14.64
C GLU A 255 4.92 28.61 -14.02
N LYS A 256 4.72 27.44 -13.41
CA LYS A 256 3.43 26.99 -12.88
C LYS A 256 3.39 27.08 -11.36
N GLN A 257 2.22 27.37 -10.81
CA GLN A 257 1.96 27.20 -9.38
C GLN A 257 2.20 25.74 -8.99
N VAL A 258 2.93 25.55 -7.88
CA VAL A 258 3.29 24.26 -7.33
C VAL A 258 2.54 24.07 -6.03
N TRP A 259 1.65 23.09 -6.01
CA TRP A 259 0.99 22.62 -4.79
C TRP A 259 1.78 21.44 -4.21
N LEU A 260 2.18 21.53 -2.95
CA LEU A 260 2.81 20.45 -2.20
C LEU A 260 1.82 19.88 -1.19
N GLU A 261 1.48 18.60 -1.32
CA GLU A 261 0.86 17.84 -0.23
C GLU A 261 1.95 16.98 0.42
N PRO A 262 2.49 17.41 1.57
CA PRO A 262 3.32 16.52 2.37
C PRO A 262 2.42 15.39 2.87
N THR A 263 2.91 14.16 2.78
CA THR A 263 2.13 12.97 3.17
C THR A 263 2.82 12.22 4.31
N ASP A 264 3.97 12.76 4.73
CA ASP A 264 4.84 12.24 5.77
C ASP A 264 5.90 13.30 6.11
N ILE A 265 6.37 13.28 7.36
CA ILE A 265 7.41 14.16 7.92
C ILE A 265 8.70 14.10 7.08
N ASP A 266 9.10 12.93 6.57
CA ASP A 266 10.32 12.80 5.77
C ASP A 266 10.19 13.47 4.41
N LYS A 267 8.98 13.58 3.85
CA LYS A 267 8.77 14.34 2.60
C LYS A 267 8.93 15.84 2.84
N VAL A 268 8.45 16.35 3.98
CA VAL A 268 8.71 17.73 4.39
C VAL A 268 10.22 17.98 4.45
N ARG A 269 10.97 17.14 5.19
CA ARG A 269 12.44 17.24 5.29
C ARG A 269 13.13 17.23 3.95
N LYS A 270 12.73 16.32 3.04
CA LYS A 270 13.32 16.20 1.70
C LYS A 270 13.17 17.49 0.89
N VAL A 271 11.99 18.12 0.90
CA VAL A 271 11.77 19.36 0.15
C VAL A 271 12.69 20.48 0.67
N PHE A 272 12.80 20.64 1.99
CA PHE A 272 13.72 21.61 2.59
C PHE A 272 15.19 21.28 2.28
N ALA A 273 15.59 20.01 2.39
CA ALA A 273 16.97 19.57 2.13
C ALA A 273 17.39 19.79 0.66
N THR A 274 16.46 19.75 -0.29
CA THR A 274 16.74 20.03 -1.70
C THR A 274 16.90 21.52 -2.02
N GLY A 275 16.53 22.42 -1.09
CA GLY A 275 16.49 23.86 -1.33
C GLY A 275 15.36 24.30 -2.28
N LEU A 276 14.40 23.42 -2.59
CA LEU A 276 13.30 23.68 -3.52
C LEU A 276 12.02 24.18 -2.83
N VAL A 277 12.07 24.40 -1.50
CA VAL A 277 10.90 24.86 -0.73
C VAL A 277 10.37 26.21 -1.23
N ASP A 278 11.24 27.09 -1.72
CA ASP A 278 10.87 28.41 -2.27
C ASP A 278 10.07 28.31 -3.59
N ALA A 279 10.10 27.16 -4.25
CA ALA A 279 9.30 26.91 -5.45
C ALA A 279 7.84 26.51 -5.12
N VAL A 280 7.53 26.22 -3.85
CA VAL A 280 6.19 25.83 -3.41
C VAL A 280 5.31 27.07 -3.26
N THR A 281 4.21 27.12 -4.03
CA THR A 281 3.26 28.25 -4.01
C THR A 281 1.98 27.92 -3.25
N ALA A 282 1.68 26.64 -3.03
CA ALA A 282 0.62 26.20 -2.15
C ALA A 282 1.04 24.95 -1.39
N THR A 283 0.62 24.79 -0.14
CA THR A 283 0.89 23.57 0.64
C THR A 283 -0.24 23.25 1.59
N SER A 284 -0.45 21.96 1.89
CA SER A 284 -1.55 21.50 2.74
C SER A 284 -1.16 20.49 3.85
N PRO A 285 -0.10 20.75 4.65
CA PRO A 285 0.36 19.81 5.68
C PRO A 285 -0.73 19.43 6.69
N ASN A 286 -0.65 18.21 7.21
CA ASN A 286 -1.35 17.86 8.44
C ASN A 286 -0.64 18.44 9.69
N ALA A 287 -1.26 18.29 10.86
CA ALA A 287 -0.73 18.79 12.14
C ALA A 287 0.75 18.43 12.39
N ASN A 288 1.13 17.16 12.18
CA ASN A 288 2.49 16.69 12.47
C ASN A 288 3.50 17.24 11.46
N GLU A 289 3.11 17.28 10.19
CA GLU A 289 3.92 17.87 9.12
C GLU A 289 4.10 19.38 9.31
N PHE A 290 3.07 20.07 9.79
CA PHE A 290 3.15 21.50 10.11
C PHE A 290 4.13 21.76 11.25
N LEU A 291 4.13 20.93 12.30
CA LEU A 291 5.11 21.06 13.39
C LEU A 291 6.55 20.86 12.89
N GLU A 292 6.79 19.88 12.02
CA GLU A 292 8.11 19.69 11.41
C GLU A 292 8.46 20.85 10.48
N TRP A 293 7.51 21.34 9.68
CA TRP A 293 7.69 22.52 8.81
C TRP A 293 8.13 23.73 9.63
N ALA A 294 7.43 24.02 10.73
CA ALA A 294 7.76 25.13 11.61
C ALA A 294 9.16 24.98 12.22
N LYS A 295 9.51 23.77 12.66
CA LYS A 295 10.85 23.44 13.16
C LYS A 295 11.94 23.67 12.11
N LEU A 296 11.71 23.27 10.85
CA LEU A 296 12.66 23.49 9.74
C LEU A 296 12.78 24.98 9.38
N CYS A 297 11.71 25.75 9.55
CA CYS A 297 11.73 27.23 9.49
C CYS A 297 12.34 27.88 10.75
N GLN A 298 12.87 27.07 11.69
CA GLN A 298 13.48 27.48 12.95
C GLN A 298 12.51 28.21 13.91
N VAL A 299 11.20 28.02 13.74
CA VAL A 299 10.17 28.59 14.62
C VAL A 299 10.02 27.68 15.83
N ALA A 300 10.13 28.26 17.03
CA ALA A 300 9.86 27.54 18.27
C ALA A 300 8.35 27.37 18.42
N VAL A 301 7.89 26.12 18.50
CA VAL A 301 6.46 25.78 18.54
C VAL A 301 6.19 24.84 19.70
N ASP A 302 5.21 25.20 20.53
CA ASP A 302 4.60 24.27 21.46
C ASP A 302 3.68 23.32 20.67
N PRO A 303 3.86 21.99 20.76
CA PRO A 303 3.02 21.02 20.05
C PRO A 303 1.52 21.19 20.31
N SER A 304 1.12 21.78 21.44
CA SER A 304 -0.29 22.07 21.74
C SER A 304 -0.94 23.07 20.78
N VAL A 305 -0.17 23.81 19.96
CA VAL A 305 -0.71 24.76 18.98
C VAL A 305 -1.65 24.09 17.99
N VAL A 306 -1.42 22.83 17.63
CA VAL A 306 -2.26 22.08 16.67
C VAL A 306 -3.55 21.54 17.30
N ASN A 307 -3.87 21.98 18.53
CA ASN A 307 -5.13 21.65 19.19
C ASN A 307 -6.32 22.48 18.73
N SER A 308 -6.09 23.60 18.05
CA SER A 308 -7.17 24.36 17.40
C SER A 308 -6.66 25.03 16.12
N ALA A 309 -7.56 25.21 15.16
CA ALA A 309 -7.25 25.95 13.94
C ALA A 309 -6.86 27.41 14.27
N ASP A 310 -7.54 28.02 15.25
CA ASP A 310 -7.29 29.41 15.63
C ASP A 310 -5.88 29.60 16.20
N SER A 311 -5.41 28.69 17.08
CA SER A 311 -4.05 28.72 17.61
C SER A 311 -2.99 28.55 16.50
N VAL A 312 -3.25 27.72 15.49
CA VAL A 312 -2.38 27.58 14.32
C VAL A 312 -2.36 28.88 13.51
N LEU A 313 -3.51 29.52 13.28
CA LEU A 313 -3.59 30.79 12.57
C LEU A 313 -2.84 31.91 13.31
N GLU A 314 -2.99 32.01 14.64
CA GLU A 314 -2.28 32.97 15.48
C GLU A 314 -0.75 32.80 15.37
N LEU A 315 -0.27 31.54 15.39
CA LEU A 315 1.15 31.24 15.20
C LEU A 315 1.62 31.64 13.80
N ILE A 316 0.86 31.30 12.76
CA ILE A 316 1.19 31.68 11.38
C ILE A 316 1.21 33.19 11.23
N GLU A 317 0.27 33.92 11.81
CA GLU A 317 0.24 35.37 11.75
C GLU A 317 1.47 36.01 12.40
N LYS A 318 1.87 35.49 13.58
CA LYS A 318 3.06 35.93 14.32
C LYS A 318 4.36 35.66 13.56
N GLU A 319 4.49 34.49 12.94
CA GLU A 319 5.73 34.01 12.31
C GLU A 319 5.63 33.96 10.76
N LYS A 320 4.71 34.73 10.18
CA LYS A 320 4.35 34.69 8.73
C LYS A 320 5.53 34.81 7.79
N THR A 321 6.53 35.62 8.13
CA THR A 321 7.75 35.82 7.32
C THR A 321 8.57 34.52 7.18
N ARG A 322 8.50 33.65 8.19
CA ARG A 322 9.29 32.41 8.26
C ARG A 322 8.48 31.19 7.84
N LEU A 323 7.20 31.15 8.19
CA LEU A 323 6.34 29.99 7.94
C LEU A 323 5.77 29.95 6.52
N LEU A 324 5.32 31.10 5.99
CA LEU A 324 4.63 31.13 4.70
C LEU A 324 5.58 31.05 3.51
N LEU A 325 6.86 31.43 3.66
CA LEU A 325 7.83 31.45 2.56
C LEU A 325 7.23 32.10 1.29
N ASN A 326 7.21 31.38 0.16
CA ASN A 326 6.62 31.83 -1.11
C ASN A 326 5.16 31.38 -1.32
N THR A 327 4.51 30.81 -0.30
CA THR A 327 3.15 30.28 -0.44
C THR A 327 2.11 31.40 -0.54
N SER A 328 1.21 31.26 -1.52
CA SER A 328 0.00 32.05 -1.67
C SER A 328 -1.23 31.40 -1.04
N LEU A 329 -1.15 30.11 -0.71
CA LEU A 329 -2.17 29.34 -0.03
C LEU A 329 -1.52 28.29 0.88
N PHE A 330 -1.84 28.30 2.16
CA PHE A 330 -1.30 27.42 3.18
C PHE A 330 -2.48 26.84 3.96
N VAL A 331 -2.67 25.53 3.91
CA VAL A 331 -3.74 24.82 4.62
C VAL A 331 -3.10 23.91 5.66
N VAL A 332 -3.50 24.00 6.93
CA VAL A 332 -3.12 23.03 7.95
C VAL A 332 -4.33 22.20 8.31
N THR A 333 -4.30 20.90 8.02
CA THR A 333 -5.40 19.99 8.36
C THR A 333 -5.21 19.44 9.79
N LEU A 334 -6.26 19.53 10.60
CA LEU A 334 -6.24 19.19 12.04
C LEU A 334 -7.25 18.08 12.38
N SER A 335 -7.52 17.21 11.40
CA SER A 335 -8.46 16.09 11.55
C SER A 335 -9.84 16.54 12.03
N ASN A 336 -10.33 16.03 13.18
CA ASN A 336 -11.63 16.38 13.74
C ASN A 336 -11.73 17.82 14.26
N LYS A 337 -10.62 18.57 14.30
CA LYS A 337 -10.57 19.99 14.69
C LYS A 337 -10.75 20.93 13.50
N GLY A 338 -10.91 20.40 12.29
CA GLY A 338 -11.10 21.19 11.07
C GLY A 338 -9.78 21.55 10.39
N SER A 339 -9.65 22.77 9.86
CA SER A 339 -8.45 23.22 9.16
C SER A 339 -8.19 24.71 9.34
N ALA A 340 -6.92 25.09 9.45
CA ALA A 340 -6.47 26.48 9.44
C ALA A 340 -6.00 26.84 8.03
N VAL A 341 -6.55 27.89 7.43
CA VAL A 341 -6.22 28.31 6.06
C VAL A 341 -5.71 29.74 6.05
N VAL A 342 -4.57 29.94 5.40
CA VAL A 342 -4.00 31.27 5.14
C VAL A 342 -3.81 31.41 3.65
N TYR A 343 -4.29 32.51 3.06
CA TYR A 343 -4.15 32.74 1.62
C TYR A 343 -3.97 34.21 1.28
N ARG A 344 -3.46 34.50 0.08
CA ARG A 344 -3.39 35.86 -0.44
C ARG A 344 -4.63 36.16 -1.28
N ASN A 345 -5.36 37.22 -0.92
CA ASN A 345 -6.49 37.70 -1.71
C ASN A 345 -6.01 38.38 -3.01
N ASN A 346 -6.95 38.81 -3.85
CA ASN A 346 -6.64 39.43 -5.16
C ASN A 346 -5.85 40.75 -5.04
N LEU A 347 -5.80 41.36 -3.85
CA LEU A 347 -5.02 42.56 -3.55
C LEU A 347 -3.63 42.22 -2.96
N GLY A 348 -3.29 40.94 -2.85
CA GLY A 348 -2.03 40.45 -2.28
C GLY A 348 -1.99 40.43 -0.75
N GLN A 349 -3.08 40.78 -0.08
CA GLN A 349 -3.19 40.80 1.38
C GLN A 349 -3.44 39.39 1.92
N LEU A 350 -2.89 39.10 3.09
CA LEU A 350 -3.09 37.82 3.77
C LEU A 350 -4.47 37.80 4.44
N GLU A 351 -5.22 36.73 4.18
CA GLU A 351 -6.48 36.39 4.80
C GLU A 351 -6.31 35.11 5.61
N PHE A 352 -6.98 35.03 6.76
CA PHE A 352 -6.91 33.92 7.69
C PHE A 352 -8.32 33.36 7.89
N GLN A 353 -8.48 32.06 7.70
CA GLN A 353 -9.77 31.40 7.74
C GLN A 353 -9.69 30.07 8.48
N SER A 354 -10.49 29.94 9.53
CA SER A 354 -10.73 28.69 10.23
C SER A 354 -11.88 27.95 9.55
N LEU A 355 -11.70 26.67 9.26
CA LEU A 355 -12.71 25.80 8.65
C LEU A 355 -13.10 24.70 9.64
N PRO A 356 -14.38 24.52 9.98
CA PRO A 356 -14.82 23.45 10.85
C PRO A 356 -14.66 22.07 10.18
N PRO A 357 -14.68 20.96 10.95
CA PRO A 357 -14.72 19.62 10.38
C PRO A 357 -15.97 19.45 9.48
N PRO A 358 -15.83 18.81 8.31
CA PRO A 358 -16.90 18.74 7.32
C PRO A 358 -18.07 17.82 7.74
N ILE A 359 -17.82 16.90 8.68
CA ILE A 359 -18.82 15.98 9.21
C ILE A 359 -18.50 15.60 10.66
N GLN A 360 -19.51 15.15 11.40
CA GLN A 360 -19.37 14.60 12.74
C GLN A 360 -18.71 13.22 12.72
N MET A 361 -17.94 12.89 13.77
CA MET A 361 -17.11 11.68 13.81
C MET A 361 -17.89 10.36 13.71
N ASP A 362 -19.11 10.31 14.24
CA ASP A 362 -20.00 9.15 14.22
C ASP A 362 -20.48 8.76 12.82
N LYS A 363 -20.32 9.66 11.85
CA LYS A 363 -20.73 9.46 10.44
C LYS A 363 -19.56 9.17 9.51
N ILE A 364 -18.35 9.03 10.04
CA ILE A 364 -17.15 8.71 9.27
C ILE A 364 -17.08 7.20 9.04
N VAL A 365 -16.97 6.82 7.77
CA VAL A 365 -16.74 5.43 7.33
C VAL A 365 -15.25 5.16 7.18
N SER A 366 -14.52 6.07 6.55
CA SER A 366 -13.06 5.97 6.37
C SER A 366 -12.45 7.37 6.31
N VAL A 367 -11.21 7.51 6.78
CA VAL A 367 -10.43 8.76 6.66
C VAL A 367 -9.52 8.76 5.42
N SER A 368 -9.43 7.63 4.72
CA SER A 368 -8.53 7.46 3.57
C SER A 368 -8.88 8.43 2.44
N GLY A 369 -7.89 9.22 1.99
CA GLY A 369 -8.03 10.15 0.86
C GLY A 369 -8.95 11.36 1.07
N ALA A 370 -9.42 11.61 2.30
CA ALA A 370 -10.25 12.78 2.61
C ALA A 370 -9.51 14.11 2.38
N GLY A 371 -8.24 14.20 2.79
CA GLY A 371 -7.36 15.35 2.53
C GLY A 371 -7.11 15.55 1.03
N ASP A 372 -6.86 14.46 0.30
CA ASP A 372 -6.65 14.51 -1.15
C ASP A 372 -7.90 15.03 -1.87
N SER A 373 -9.08 14.58 -1.45
CA SER A 373 -10.37 15.03 -1.98
C SER A 373 -10.64 16.49 -1.63
N PHE A 374 -10.31 16.93 -0.42
CA PHE A 374 -10.37 18.35 -0.03
C PHE A 374 -9.54 19.23 -0.96
N ASN A 375 -8.25 18.93 -1.06
CA ASN A 375 -7.30 19.68 -1.87
C ASN A 375 -7.71 19.70 -3.34
N SER A 376 -8.23 18.58 -3.86
CA SER A 376 -8.71 18.48 -5.24
C SER A 376 -9.92 19.36 -5.49
N GLY A 377 -10.87 19.44 -4.55
CA GLY A 377 -11.98 20.36 -4.62
C GLY A 377 -11.53 21.83 -4.62
N VAL A 378 -10.52 22.17 -3.81
CA VAL A 378 -9.93 23.52 -3.81
C VAL A 378 -9.26 23.84 -5.14
N ILE A 379 -8.38 22.97 -5.63
CA ILE A 379 -7.69 23.14 -6.91
C ILE A 379 -8.72 23.26 -8.05
N ALA A 380 -9.74 22.41 -8.04
CA ALA A 380 -10.77 22.41 -9.06
C ALA A 380 -11.57 23.71 -9.06
N GLY A 381 -11.97 24.23 -7.89
CA GLY A 381 -12.62 25.53 -7.75
C GLY A 381 -11.78 26.66 -8.34
N LEU A 382 -10.50 26.71 -7.99
CA LEU A 382 -9.58 27.73 -8.49
C LEU A 382 -9.43 27.67 -10.03
N THR A 383 -9.33 26.47 -10.60
CA THR A 383 -9.22 26.27 -12.07
C THR A 383 -10.51 26.59 -12.84
N HIS A 384 -11.63 26.71 -12.12
CA HIS A 384 -12.94 27.14 -12.60
C HIS A 384 -13.26 28.60 -12.23
N ASN A 385 -12.23 29.40 -11.89
CA ASN A 385 -12.34 30.83 -11.56
C ASN A 385 -13.24 31.11 -10.34
N LYS A 386 -13.40 30.15 -9.42
CA LYS A 386 -14.01 30.40 -8.13
C LYS A 386 -13.02 31.16 -7.23
N THR A 387 -13.55 31.95 -6.31
CA THR A 387 -12.74 32.57 -5.24
C THR A 387 -12.12 31.47 -4.36
N VAL A 388 -11.08 31.83 -3.58
CA VAL A 388 -10.49 30.90 -2.61
C VAL A 388 -11.55 30.39 -1.63
N VAL A 389 -12.40 31.27 -1.11
CA VAL A 389 -13.47 30.91 -0.16
C VAL A 389 -14.47 29.92 -0.76
N GLU A 390 -14.92 30.14 -2.00
CA GLU A 390 -15.79 29.19 -2.70
C GLU A 390 -15.09 27.85 -2.95
N SER A 391 -13.81 27.90 -3.32
CA SER A 391 -12.99 26.70 -3.56
C SER A 391 -12.79 25.88 -2.28
N LEU A 392 -12.59 26.53 -1.13
CA LEU A 392 -12.52 25.89 0.19
C LEU A 392 -13.84 25.18 0.55
N ARG A 393 -14.99 25.78 0.25
CA ARG A 393 -16.30 25.14 0.45
C ARG A 393 -16.47 23.89 -0.41
N ILE A 394 -16.05 23.95 -1.68
CA ILE A 394 -16.06 22.79 -2.58
C ILE A 394 -15.12 21.70 -2.05
N GLY A 395 -13.94 22.07 -1.56
CA GLY A 395 -13.00 21.16 -0.90
C GLY A 395 -13.63 20.47 0.32
N GLN A 396 -14.27 21.22 1.23
CA GLN A 396 -14.94 20.65 2.40
C GLN A 396 -16.02 19.64 2.00
N GLU A 397 -16.79 19.92 0.95
CA GLU A 397 -17.82 19.00 0.47
C GLU A 397 -17.21 17.73 -0.15
N CYS A 398 -16.10 17.85 -0.90
CA CYS A 398 -15.38 16.69 -1.45
C CYS A 398 -14.84 15.79 -0.33
N ALA A 399 -14.29 16.39 0.73
CA ALA A 399 -13.86 15.65 1.92
C ALA A 399 -15.04 15.00 2.63
N ARG A 400 -16.15 15.72 2.81
CA ARG A 400 -17.38 15.21 3.43
C ARG A 400 -17.86 13.93 2.75
N LEU A 401 -17.96 13.96 1.42
CA LEU A 401 -18.40 12.82 0.61
C LEU A 401 -17.43 11.64 0.67
N THR A 402 -16.13 11.92 0.76
CA THR A 402 -15.07 10.89 0.84
C THR A 402 -15.01 10.23 2.21
N LEU A 403 -15.22 11.01 3.28
CA LEU A 403 -15.30 10.47 4.64
C LEU A 403 -16.45 9.48 4.84
N GLN A 404 -17.47 9.51 3.98
CA GLN A 404 -18.67 8.67 4.05
C GLN A 404 -18.58 7.40 3.20
N THR A 405 -17.42 7.10 2.61
CA THR A 405 -17.20 5.90 1.78
C THR A 405 -15.92 5.19 2.22
N PRO A 406 -15.81 3.86 2.02
CA PRO A 406 -14.54 3.17 2.20
C PRO A 406 -13.50 3.51 1.11
N LEU A 407 -13.88 4.22 0.06
CA LEU A 407 -12.99 4.58 -1.06
C LEU A 407 -12.12 5.80 -0.72
N ALA A 408 -10.88 5.82 -1.22
CA ALA A 408 -9.97 6.97 -1.09
C ALA A 408 -10.45 8.21 -1.85
N THR A 409 -11.44 8.07 -2.73
CA THR A 409 -12.11 9.17 -3.42
C THR A 409 -13.56 8.79 -3.63
N SER A 410 -14.49 9.65 -3.19
CA SER A 410 -15.92 9.34 -3.32
C SER A 410 -16.39 9.36 -4.77
N GLU A 411 -17.16 8.34 -5.13
CA GLU A 411 -17.84 8.29 -6.43
C GLU A 411 -18.92 9.38 -6.57
N ALA A 412 -19.39 9.93 -5.45
CA ALA A 412 -20.36 11.01 -5.43
C ALA A 412 -19.74 12.38 -5.82
N ILE A 413 -18.42 12.52 -5.84
CA ILE A 413 -17.75 13.73 -6.33
C ILE A 413 -18.04 13.89 -7.82
N ASN A 414 -18.59 15.04 -8.21
CA ASN A 414 -19.01 15.27 -9.59
C ASN A 414 -19.07 16.78 -9.94
N PRO A 415 -19.16 17.16 -11.23
CA PRO A 415 -19.09 18.58 -11.64
C PRO A 415 -20.29 19.44 -11.22
N GLN A 416 -21.40 18.86 -10.73
CA GLN A 416 -22.53 19.66 -10.25
C GLN A 416 -22.18 20.45 -8.98
N MET A 417 -21.09 20.09 -8.30
CA MET A 417 -20.56 20.78 -7.13
C MET A 417 -20.08 22.21 -7.41
N PHE A 418 -19.97 22.63 -8.68
CA PHE A 418 -19.64 24.02 -9.07
C PHE A 418 -20.85 24.93 -9.25
N LYS A 419 -22.07 24.36 -9.29
CA LYS A 419 -23.33 25.09 -9.37
C LYS A 419 -23.73 25.54 -7.97
#